data_AF-Q82H43-F1
#
_entry.id   AF-Q82H43-F1
#
_cell.length_a   1.000
_cell.length_b   1.000
_cell.length_c   1.000
_cell.angle_alpha   90.00
_cell.angle_beta   90.00
_cell.angle_gamma   90.00
#
_symmetry.space_group_name_H-M   'P 1'
#
loop_
_entity.id
_entity.type
_entity.pdbx_description
1 polymer ?
#
loop_
_entity_poly.entity_id
_entity_poly.type
_entity_poly.pdbx_seq_one_letter_code
_entity_poly.pdbx_strand_id
1 'polypeptide(L)'
;MVKQVRQERAIRTRNALIESAAALFARHGYEVVSLSTISARAGVSNGALHFHFPSKAALAEAVGVAAAQRFGRIIAGEALPAQRGGVPERGGVPERGGFAERGGFARHEGASAYGGSSRYEGAPERGASLRRIEAPRRWDVPRRDEAASKQGAASRQNSALQTLIDTSHALLRGLGHDAVLRAGFALGDGAEAVGRGEDLYRRWQEWVTEVLARAEREGLLARDLAVRDAVTAVVGATIGFAVLGGHEGQWLSRTTLTRFWTLLLPRLATPTALEGLMASGRPPETR
;
A
#
# COMPACT_ATOMS: atom_id res chain seq x y z
N MET A 1 28.26 25.97 -13.02
CA MET A 1 26.83 26.34 -12.92
C MET A 1 25.96 25.79 -14.06
N VAL A 2 26.28 26.03 -15.34
CA VAL A 2 25.44 25.59 -16.50
C VAL A 2 25.23 24.07 -16.61
N LYS A 3 26.26 23.26 -16.34
CA LYS A 3 26.17 21.78 -16.37
C LYS A 3 25.17 21.23 -15.35
N GLN A 4 25.11 21.85 -14.16
CA GLN A 4 24.24 21.44 -13.06
C GLN A 4 22.76 21.75 -13.36
N VAL A 5 22.48 22.95 -13.86
CA VAL A 5 21.12 23.35 -14.27
C VAL A 5 20.57 22.45 -15.38
N ARG A 6 21.42 22.02 -16.33
CA ARG A 6 21.02 21.10 -17.41
C ARG A 6 20.68 19.70 -16.86
N GLN A 7 21.46 19.19 -15.91
CA GLN A 7 21.19 17.89 -15.27
C GLN A 7 19.91 17.91 -14.43
N GLU A 8 19.68 18.98 -13.65
CA GLU A 8 18.45 19.15 -12.88
C GLU A 8 17.20 19.23 -13.77
N ARG A 9 17.29 19.82 -14.96
CA ARG A 9 16.21 19.81 -15.95
C ARG A 9 15.96 18.39 -16.47
N ALA A 10 17.01 17.67 -16.86
CA ALA A 10 16.90 16.30 -17.33
C ALA A 10 16.28 15.35 -16.29
N ILE A 11 16.65 15.49 -15.01
CA ILE A 11 16.05 14.72 -13.91
C ILE A 11 14.57 15.04 -13.74
N ARG A 12 14.20 16.33 -13.78
CA ARG A 12 12.79 16.74 -13.68
C ARG A 12 11.95 16.21 -14.83
N THR A 13 12.42 16.30 -16.06
CA THR A 13 11.74 15.75 -17.23
C THR A 13 11.58 14.24 -17.13
N ARG A 14 12.65 13.53 -16.74
CA ARG A 14 12.60 12.07 -16.51
C ARG A 14 11.55 11.70 -15.46
N ASN A 15 11.51 12.40 -14.33
CA ASN A 15 10.55 12.13 -13.28
C ASN A 15 9.11 12.45 -13.72
N ALA A 16 8.88 13.56 -14.43
CA ALA A 16 7.55 13.89 -14.95
C ALA A 16 6.99 12.82 -15.91
N LEU A 17 7.86 12.22 -16.74
CA LEU A 17 7.51 11.10 -17.60
C LEU A 17 7.15 9.85 -16.80
N ILE A 18 7.92 9.51 -15.75
CA ILE A 18 7.65 8.37 -14.86
C ILE A 18 6.30 8.54 -14.14
N GLU A 19 6.05 9.72 -13.53
CA GLU A 19 4.78 10.01 -12.85
C GLU A 19 3.59 9.94 -13.81
N SER A 20 3.75 10.50 -15.01
CA SER A 20 2.69 10.49 -16.03
C SER A 20 2.40 9.09 -16.54
N ALA A 21 3.44 8.30 -16.81
CA ALA A 21 3.32 6.91 -17.21
C ALA A 21 2.64 6.08 -16.14
N ALA A 22 3.08 6.18 -14.88
CA ALA A 22 2.49 5.48 -13.76
C ALA A 22 1.00 5.79 -13.58
N ALA A 23 0.61 7.08 -13.61
CA ALA A 23 -0.78 7.47 -13.51
C ALA A 23 -1.65 6.89 -14.63
N LEU A 24 -1.11 6.81 -15.85
CA LEU A 24 -1.83 6.22 -16.99
C LEU A 24 -1.87 4.70 -16.91
N PHE A 25 -0.77 4.02 -16.58
CA PHE A 25 -0.71 2.57 -16.42
C PHE A 25 -1.62 2.08 -15.30
N ALA A 26 -1.63 2.75 -14.15
CA ALA A 26 -2.48 2.39 -13.01
C ALA A 26 -3.98 2.53 -13.31
N ARG A 27 -4.36 3.40 -14.26
CA ARG A 27 -5.78 3.68 -14.58
C ARG A 27 -6.28 2.92 -15.81
N HIS A 28 -5.43 2.74 -16.82
CA HIS A 28 -5.82 2.24 -18.14
C HIS A 28 -5.12 0.93 -18.52
N GLY A 29 -4.23 0.42 -17.66
CA GLY A 29 -3.40 -0.73 -17.95
C GLY A 29 -2.19 -0.39 -18.83
N TYR A 30 -1.18 -1.26 -18.80
CA TYR A 30 0.02 -1.09 -19.59
C TYR A 30 -0.27 -1.12 -21.09
N GLU A 31 -0.96 -2.15 -21.59
CA GLU A 31 -1.14 -2.40 -23.03
C GLU A 31 -1.80 -1.22 -23.78
N VAL A 32 -2.84 -0.63 -23.20
CA VAL A 32 -3.65 0.43 -23.85
C VAL A 32 -2.91 1.76 -23.97
N VAL A 33 -2.00 2.08 -23.04
CA VAL A 33 -1.38 3.40 -22.95
C VAL A 33 -0.28 3.57 -24.00
N SER A 34 -0.32 4.67 -24.77
CA SER A 34 0.69 4.99 -25.76
C SER A 34 1.76 5.97 -25.24
N LEU A 35 2.96 5.95 -25.83
CA LEU A 35 4.02 6.91 -25.50
C LEU A 35 3.61 8.36 -25.82
N SER A 36 2.82 8.59 -26.88
CA SER A 36 2.34 9.92 -27.22
C SER A 36 1.40 10.48 -26.15
N THR A 37 0.46 9.66 -25.65
CA THR A 37 -0.42 10.03 -24.53
C THR A 37 0.37 10.37 -23.27
N ILE A 38 1.42 9.59 -22.96
CA ILE A 38 2.30 9.86 -21.81
C ILE A 38 3.04 11.20 -21.99
N SER A 39 3.63 11.43 -23.16
CA SER A 39 4.38 12.66 -23.45
C SER A 39 3.50 13.91 -23.33
N ALA A 40 2.28 13.84 -23.86
CA ALA A 40 1.30 14.92 -23.79
C ALA A 40 0.91 15.23 -22.34
N ARG A 41 0.61 14.21 -21.53
CA ARG A 41 0.30 14.38 -20.10
C ARG A 41 1.48 14.97 -19.31
N ALA A 42 2.70 14.58 -19.66
CA ALA A 42 3.91 15.07 -18.99
C ALA A 42 4.29 16.51 -19.40
N GLY A 43 3.68 17.08 -20.44
CA GLY A 43 4.12 18.35 -21.02
C GLY A 43 5.50 18.26 -21.67
N VAL A 44 5.87 17.08 -22.18
CA VAL A 44 7.18 16.78 -22.76
C VAL A 44 7.00 16.40 -24.23
N SER A 45 7.88 16.88 -25.12
CA SER A 45 7.82 16.50 -26.53
C SER A 45 8.15 15.03 -26.75
N ASN A 46 7.63 14.43 -27.82
CA ASN A 46 7.89 13.03 -28.14
C ASN A 46 9.40 12.76 -28.33
N GLY A 47 10.12 13.67 -28.99
CA GLY A 47 11.59 13.57 -29.11
C GLY A 47 12.32 13.59 -27.76
N ALA A 48 11.87 14.43 -26.82
CA ALA A 48 12.45 14.47 -25.47
C ALA A 48 12.09 13.22 -24.65
N LEU A 49 10.91 12.62 -24.85
CA LEU A 49 10.57 11.32 -24.27
C LEU A 49 11.55 10.25 -24.75
N HIS A 50 11.75 10.13 -26.08
CA HIS A 50 12.65 9.13 -26.66
C HIS A 50 14.12 9.33 -26.25
N PHE A 51 14.53 10.58 -25.95
CA PHE A 51 15.84 10.86 -25.36
C PHE A 51 16.00 10.23 -23.96
N HIS A 52 14.94 10.17 -23.16
CA HIS A 52 14.98 9.59 -21.81
C HIS A 52 14.67 8.10 -21.76
N PHE A 53 13.78 7.63 -22.62
CA PHE A 53 13.29 6.26 -22.63
C PHE A 53 13.19 5.76 -24.08
N PRO A 54 14.02 4.77 -24.49
CA PRO A 54 14.04 4.29 -25.86
C PRO A 54 12.75 3.56 -26.24
N SER A 55 12.00 3.03 -25.26
CA SER A 55 10.76 2.28 -25.48
C SER A 55 9.77 2.45 -24.33
N LYS A 56 8.51 2.07 -24.58
CA LYS A 56 7.47 1.97 -23.55
C LYS A 56 7.85 0.99 -22.44
N ALA A 57 8.49 -0.12 -22.80
CA ALA A 57 9.00 -1.10 -21.85
C ALA A 57 10.09 -0.50 -20.94
N ALA A 58 11.05 0.26 -21.50
CA ALA A 58 12.08 0.94 -20.70
C ALA A 58 11.48 2.00 -19.74
N LEU A 59 10.39 2.66 -20.15
CA LEU A 59 9.65 3.57 -19.27
C LEU A 59 8.88 2.81 -18.18
N ALA A 60 8.28 1.66 -18.48
CA ALA A 60 7.61 0.82 -17.49
C ALA A 60 8.60 0.22 -16.48
N GLU A 61 9.79 -0.20 -16.92
CA GLU A 61 10.87 -0.62 -16.03
C GLU A 61 11.26 0.51 -15.07
N ALA A 62 11.39 1.74 -15.57
CA ALA A 62 11.69 2.89 -14.71
C ALA A 62 10.57 3.21 -13.71
N VAL A 63 9.30 3.00 -14.09
CA VAL A 63 8.16 3.05 -13.15
C VAL A 63 8.29 1.97 -12.09
N GLY A 64 8.63 0.73 -12.47
CA GLY A 64 8.86 -0.38 -11.54
C GLY A 64 9.99 -0.08 -10.53
N VAL A 65 11.14 0.41 -11.01
CA VAL A 65 12.26 0.82 -10.15
C VAL A 65 11.84 1.95 -9.19
N ALA A 66 11.09 2.93 -9.68
CA ALA A 66 10.59 4.02 -8.84
C ALA A 66 9.55 3.55 -7.81
N ALA A 67 8.78 2.52 -8.13
CA ALA A 67 7.84 1.89 -7.20
C ALA A 67 8.57 1.07 -6.12
N ALA A 68 9.57 0.28 -6.51
CA ALA A 68 10.44 -0.45 -5.58
C ALA A 68 11.15 0.47 -4.58
N GLN A 69 11.62 1.64 -5.02
CA GLN A 69 12.21 2.65 -4.14
C GLN A 69 11.19 3.20 -3.13
N ARG A 70 9.97 3.50 -3.57
CA ARG A 70 8.89 3.97 -2.68
C ARG A 70 8.48 2.88 -1.67
N PHE A 71 8.34 1.66 -2.15
CA PHE A 71 8.04 0.51 -1.30
C PHE A 71 9.14 0.27 -0.26
N GLY A 72 10.42 0.33 -0.69
CA GLY A 72 11.58 0.25 0.19
C GLY A 72 11.55 1.27 1.33
N ARG A 73 11.13 2.50 1.05
CA ARG A 73 10.92 3.52 2.10
C ARG A 73 9.81 3.16 3.08
N ILE A 74 8.68 2.66 2.58
CA ILE A 74 7.55 2.24 3.43
C ILE A 74 7.98 1.15 4.41
N ILE A 75 8.66 0.11 3.93
CA ILE A 75 9.11 -1.00 4.78
C ILE A 75 10.25 -0.59 5.74
N ALA A 76 11.02 0.45 5.39
CA ALA A 76 12.03 1.06 6.27
C ALA A 76 11.42 2.05 7.28
N GLY A 77 10.13 2.37 7.18
CA GLY A 77 9.48 3.38 8.04
C GLY A 77 9.81 4.83 7.67
N GLU A 78 10.30 5.07 6.45
CA GLU A 78 10.65 6.39 5.95
C GLU A 78 9.46 7.09 5.27
N ALA A 79 9.41 8.42 5.37
CA ALA A 79 8.39 9.22 4.70
C ALA A 79 8.54 9.11 3.17
N LEU A 80 7.40 8.94 2.47
CA LEU A 80 7.35 9.04 1.01
C LEU A 80 7.64 10.48 0.57
N PRO A 81 8.30 10.68 -0.58
CA PRO A 81 8.50 12.01 -1.12
C PRO A 81 7.15 12.69 -1.38
N ALA A 82 7.00 13.95 -0.96
CA ALA A 82 5.81 14.73 -1.22
C ALA A 82 5.56 14.82 -2.74
N GLN A 83 4.37 14.41 -3.18
CA GLN A 83 3.96 14.59 -4.56
C GLN A 83 3.81 16.09 -4.83
N ARG A 84 4.77 16.68 -5.54
CA ARG A 84 4.53 17.98 -6.17
C ARG A 84 3.53 17.71 -7.29
N GLY A 85 2.33 18.27 -7.12
CA GLY A 85 1.20 18.13 -8.01
C GLY A 85 1.59 18.31 -9.47
N GLY A 86 0.76 17.68 -10.33
CA GLY A 86 0.92 17.68 -11.77
C GLY A 86 1.34 19.03 -12.35
N VAL A 87 2.10 18.94 -13.44
CA VAL A 87 2.52 20.07 -14.25
C VAL A 87 1.38 21.09 -14.38
N PRO A 88 1.59 22.38 -14.07
CA PRO A 88 0.55 23.38 -14.29
C PRO A 88 0.22 23.41 -15.78
N GLU A 89 -1.06 23.23 -16.11
CA GLU A 89 -1.58 23.49 -17.45
C GLU A 89 -1.20 24.92 -17.85
N ARG A 90 -0.21 25.05 -18.73
CA ARG A 90 0.11 26.31 -19.40
C ARG A 90 0.05 26.11 -20.90
N GLY A 91 -0.94 26.75 -21.51
CA GLY A 91 -0.88 27.27 -22.87
C GLY A 91 -1.45 26.33 -23.93
N GLY A 92 -2.60 26.73 -24.48
CA GLY A 92 -3.40 26.03 -25.48
C GLY A 92 -2.61 25.41 -26.64
N VAL A 93 -3.04 24.20 -27.01
CA VAL A 93 -2.82 23.63 -28.33
C VAL A 93 -4.04 24.03 -29.18
N PRO A 94 -3.86 24.57 -30.40
CA PRO A 94 -4.99 24.96 -31.23
C PRO A 94 -5.75 23.70 -31.67
N GLU A 95 -7.07 23.74 -31.50
CA GLU A 95 -7.99 22.80 -32.11
C GLU A 95 -7.79 22.80 -33.62
N ARG A 96 -7.34 21.67 -34.16
CA ARG A 96 -7.66 21.28 -35.53
C ARG A 96 -8.33 19.92 -35.46
N GLY A 97 -9.62 19.96 -35.74
CA GLY A 97 -10.52 18.83 -35.63
C GLY A 97 -10.30 17.74 -36.67
N GLY A 98 -11.10 16.70 -36.51
CA GLY A 98 -11.33 15.66 -37.50
C GLY A 98 -10.68 14.33 -37.16
N PHE A 99 -11.19 13.63 -36.15
CA PHE A 99 -11.22 12.17 -36.21
C PHE A 99 -12.64 11.68 -35.94
N ALA A 100 -13.17 11.03 -36.96
CA ALA A 100 -14.53 10.54 -37.07
C ALA A 100 -14.80 9.44 -36.04
N GLU A 101 -15.91 9.59 -35.34
CA GLU A 101 -16.61 8.48 -34.70
C GLU A 101 -16.95 7.42 -35.76
N ARG A 102 -16.44 6.19 -35.57
CA ARG A 102 -17.09 4.95 -36.02
C ARG A 102 -16.34 3.75 -35.44
N GLY A 103 -17.08 2.90 -34.73
CA GLY A 103 -16.67 1.53 -34.40
C GLY A 103 -16.83 1.21 -32.92
N GLY A 104 -17.93 0.54 -32.57
CA GLY A 104 -18.25 0.11 -31.22
C GLY A 104 -17.23 -0.88 -30.65
N PHE A 105 -17.01 -0.80 -29.34
CA PHE A 105 -16.22 -1.77 -28.61
C PHE A 105 -17.12 -2.53 -27.65
N ALA A 106 -17.23 -3.82 -27.95
CA ALA A 106 -17.94 -4.82 -27.17
C ALA A 106 -17.33 -4.93 -25.78
N ARG A 107 -18.21 -5.03 -24.78
CA ARG A 107 -17.86 -5.52 -23.44
C ARG A 107 -17.29 -6.92 -23.59
N HIS A 108 -16.03 -7.11 -23.23
CA HIS A 108 -15.55 -8.44 -22.86
C HIS A 108 -15.65 -8.55 -21.34
N GLU A 109 -16.74 -9.18 -20.91
CA GLU A 109 -16.81 -9.87 -19.63
C GLU A 109 -15.87 -11.08 -19.72
N GLY A 110 -14.75 -11.00 -19.00
CA GLY A 110 -13.84 -12.12 -18.77
C GLY A 110 -13.87 -12.48 -17.30
N ALA A 111 -14.95 -13.14 -16.88
CA ALA A 111 -15.03 -13.80 -15.59
C ALA A 111 -13.99 -14.92 -15.54
N SER A 112 -12.98 -14.78 -14.66
CA SER A 112 -12.18 -15.93 -14.22
C SER A 112 -12.67 -16.38 -12.86
N ALA A 113 -13.03 -17.65 -12.82
CA ALA A 113 -13.80 -18.31 -11.79
C ALA A 113 -13.12 -18.33 -10.41
N TYR A 114 -13.90 -18.00 -9.38
CA TYR A 114 -13.79 -18.65 -8.08
C TYR A 114 -15.17 -19.20 -7.71
N GLY A 115 -15.42 -20.45 -8.11
CA GLY A 115 -16.58 -21.24 -7.70
C GLY A 115 -16.23 -22.06 -6.46
N GLY A 116 -17.01 -21.90 -5.40
CA GLY A 116 -16.84 -22.63 -4.15
C GLY A 116 -18.03 -22.40 -3.23
N SER A 117 -19.16 -23.01 -3.57
CA SER A 117 -20.37 -23.03 -2.76
C SER A 117 -20.13 -23.81 -1.45
N SER A 118 -20.39 -23.17 -0.30
CA SER A 118 -20.76 -23.91 0.92
C SER A 118 -21.85 -23.15 1.67
N ARG A 119 -23.05 -23.74 1.65
CA ARG A 119 -24.22 -23.37 2.44
C ARG A 119 -23.93 -23.59 3.93
N TYR A 120 -24.32 -22.63 4.77
CA TYR A 120 -24.70 -22.89 6.16
C TYR A 120 -26.03 -22.18 6.42
N GLU A 121 -27.10 -22.98 6.53
CA GLU A 121 -28.42 -22.61 7.05
C GLU A 121 -28.51 -22.95 8.54
N GLY A 122 -29.08 -22.04 9.34
CA GLY A 122 -29.81 -22.25 10.61
C GLY A 122 -29.05 -22.84 11.82
N ALA A 123 -29.27 -22.48 13.10
CA ALA A 123 -30.24 -21.65 13.82
C ALA A 123 -29.71 -21.54 15.31
N PRO A 124 -30.51 -21.31 16.37
CA PRO A 124 -30.75 -20.02 17.02
C PRO A 124 -30.34 -19.90 18.52
N GLU A 125 -30.33 -18.65 19.00
CA GLU A 125 -30.66 -18.08 20.33
C GLU A 125 -30.27 -18.77 21.65
N ARG A 126 -29.76 -17.96 22.59
CA ARG A 126 -30.43 -17.67 23.89
C ARG A 126 -29.69 -16.63 24.73
N GLY A 127 -30.47 -15.72 25.33
CA GLY A 127 -30.02 -14.66 26.21
C GLY A 127 -29.50 -15.17 27.56
N ALA A 128 -28.54 -14.42 28.11
CA ALA A 128 -28.07 -14.59 29.49
C ALA A 128 -28.05 -13.22 30.18
N SER A 129 -28.82 -13.15 31.27
CA SER A 129 -29.04 -12.01 32.15
C SER A 129 -27.74 -11.53 32.80
N LEU A 130 -27.38 -10.25 32.60
CA LEU A 130 -26.27 -9.61 33.30
C LEU A 130 -26.69 -9.25 34.74
N ARG A 131 -26.14 -9.96 35.72
CA ARG A 131 -26.19 -9.54 37.13
C ARG A 131 -25.27 -8.33 37.32
N ARG A 132 -25.81 -7.28 37.94
CA ARG A 132 -25.14 -6.06 38.35
C ARG A 132 -23.99 -6.40 39.31
N ILE A 133 -22.75 -6.22 38.87
CA ILE A 133 -21.54 -6.33 39.71
C ILE A 133 -21.28 -4.94 40.33
N GLU A 134 -21.32 -4.86 41.65
CA GLU A 134 -20.95 -3.66 42.41
C GLU A 134 -19.43 -3.46 42.41
N ALA A 135 -18.98 -2.21 42.24
CA ALA A 135 -17.57 -1.85 42.19
C ALA A 135 -16.96 -1.71 43.61
N PRO A 136 -15.77 -2.29 43.89
CA PRO A 136 -15.06 -2.02 45.14
C PRO A 136 -14.43 -0.62 45.15
N ARG A 137 -14.48 0.02 46.32
CA ARG A 137 -14.00 1.37 46.59
C ARG A 137 -12.48 1.42 46.75
N ARG A 138 -11.88 2.44 46.10
CA ARG A 138 -10.60 3.13 46.36
C ARG A 138 -9.33 2.25 46.46
N TRP A 139 -8.55 2.27 45.37
CA TRP A 139 -7.20 1.70 45.28
C TRP A 139 -6.15 2.78 45.53
N ASP A 140 -5.34 2.65 46.58
CA ASP A 140 -4.12 3.44 46.77
C ASP A 140 -2.99 2.82 45.95
N VAL A 141 -2.44 3.57 44.98
CA VAL A 141 -1.32 3.13 44.12
C VAL A 141 0.02 3.49 44.78
N PRO A 142 0.93 2.53 45.04
CA PRO A 142 2.30 2.85 45.42
C PRO A 142 3.07 3.50 44.27
N ARG A 143 3.60 4.70 44.50
CA ARG A 143 4.51 5.41 43.57
C ARG A 143 5.88 4.74 43.54
N ARG A 144 6.04 3.67 42.76
CA ARG A 144 7.38 3.12 42.45
C ARG A 144 7.54 2.42 41.11
N ASP A 145 6.70 2.71 40.10
CA ASP A 145 6.80 2.07 38.77
C ASP A 145 6.63 3.01 37.56
N GLU A 146 6.62 4.34 37.70
CA GLU A 146 6.36 5.21 36.55
C GLU A 146 7.46 5.19 35.48
N ALA A 147 8.73 5.02 35.86
CA ALA A 147 9.84 4.97 34.90
C ALA A 147 9.95 3.60 34.18
N ALA A 148 9.80 2.49 34.91
CA ALA A 148 9.78 1.15 34.33
C ALA A 148 8.52 0.91 33.47
N SER A 149 7.39 1.49 33.87
CA SER A 149 6.15 1.44 33.08
C SER A 149 6.24 2.34 31.83
N LYS A 150 6.92 3.49 31.88
CA LYS A 150 7.24 4.32 30.69
C LYS A 150 8.20 3.62 29.73
N GLN A 151 9.26 2.98 30.24
CA GLN A 151 10.21 2.22 29.39
C GLN A 151 9.57 0.94 28.81
N GLY A 152 8.73 0.26 29.60
CA GLY A 152 7.94 -0.90 29.18
C GLY A 152 6.81 -0.55 28.20
N ALA A 153 6.22 0.64 28.30
CA ALA A 153 5.24 1.15 27.35
C ALA A 153 5.92 1.63 26.05
N ALA A 154 7.06 2.34 26.15
CA ALA A 154 7.83 2.80 24.99
C ALA A 154 8.45 1.63 24.20
N SER A 155 8.92 0.57 24.88
CA SER A 155 9.38 -0.66 24.23
C SER A 155 8.21 -1.43 23.59
N ARG A 156 7.03 -1.49 24.22
CA ARG A 156 5.81 -2.06 23.61
C ARG A 156 5.34 -1.27 22.38
N GLN A 157 5.48 0.05 22.40
CA GLN A 157 5.13 0.96 21.29
C GLN A 157 6.08 0.86 20.09
N ASN A 158 7.29 0.31 20.26
CA ASN A 158 8.25 0.04 19.19
C ASN A 158 8.41 -1.46 18.90
N SER A 159 7.37 -2.24 19.16
CA SER A 159 7.36 -3.69 18.94
C SER A 159 7.31 -4.08 17.47
N ALA A 160 7.68 -5.33 17.18
CA ALA A 160 7.57 -5.87 15.83
C ALA A 160 6.12 -5.85 15.30
N LEU A 161 5.14 -6.12 16.15
CA LEU A 161 3.72 -6.06 15.80
C LEU A 161 3.25 -4.63 15.50
N GLN A 162 3.70 -3.62 16.27
CA GLN A 162 3.36 -2.23 15.95
C GLN A 162 3.96 -1.80 14.62
N THR A 163 5.19 -2.23 14.32
CA THR A 163 5.84 -1.99 13.02
C THR A 163 5.02 -2.60 11.89
N LEU A 164 4.55 -3.84 12.03
CA LEU A 164 3.70 -4.50 11.04
C LEU A 164 2.40 -3.71 10.77
N ILE A 165 1.74 -3.27 11.85
CA ILE A 165 0.52 -2.45 11.75
C ILE A 165 0.83 -1.14 11.01
N ASP A 166 1.84 -0.41 11.44
CA ASP A 166 2.17 0.90 10.87
C ASP A 166 2.56 0.81 9.40
N THR A 167 3.40 -0.17 9.03
CA THR A 167 3.83 -0.37 7.64
C THR A 167 2.66 -0.82 6.76
N SER A 168 1.77 -1.68 7.24
CA SER A 168 0.57 -2.06 6.47
C SER A 168 -0.34 -0.83 6.22
N HIS A 169 -0.51 0.05 7.22
CA HIS A 169 -1.21 1.32 7.05
C HIS A 169 -0.50 2.26 6.08
N ALA A 170 0.82 2.37 6.16
CA ALA A 170 1.61 3.18 5.24
C ALA A 170 1.54 2.66 3.79
N LEU A 171 1.55 1.34 3.61
CA LEU A 171 1.40 0.69 2.31
C LEU A 171 0.03 0.99 1.69
N LEU A 172 -1.07 0.75 2.42
CA LEU A 172 -2.42 1.01 1.90
C LEU A 172 -2.65 2.49 1.62
N ARG A 173 -2.14 3.40 2.48
CA ARG A 173 -2.17 4.84 2.19
C ARG A 173 -1.37 5.18 0.94
N GLY A 174 -0.19 4.61 0.78
CA GLY A 174 0.65 4.78 -0.41
C GLY A 174 -0.09 4.33 -1.67
N LEU A 175 -0.73 3.17 -1.64
CA LEU A 175 -1.54 2.67 -2.75
C LEU A 175 -2.74 3.59 -3.04
N GLY A 176 -3.35 4.19 -2.03
CA GLY A 176 -4.45 5.14 -2.23
C GLY A 176 -4.04 6.44 -2.94
N HIS A 177 -2.79 6.89 -2.75
CA HIS A 177 -2.39 8.25 -3.14
C HIS A 177 -1.25 8.29 -4.17
N ASP A 178 -0.42 7.26 -4.28
CA ASP A 178 0.77 7.22 -5.14
C ASP A 178 0.54 6.36 -6.38
N ALA A 179 0.45 7.02 -7.53
CA ALA A 179 0.24 6.36 -8.81
C ALA A 179 1.41 5.46 -9.20
N VAL A 180 2.65 5.80 -8.83
CA VAL A 180 3.83 4.98 -9.12
C VAL A 180 3.81 3.72 -8.29
N LEU A 181 3.45 3.82 -7.00
CA LEU A 181 3.30 2.64 -6.17
C LEU A 181 2.21 1.71 -6.74
N ARG A 182 1.02 2.24 -7.05
CA ARG A 182 -0.05 1.44 -7.69
C ARG A 182 0.39 0.80 -9.00
N ALA A 183 1.01 1.57 -9.89
CA ALA A 183 1.48 1.05 -11.17
C ALA A 183 2.54 -0.04 -10.98
N GLY A 184 3.45 0.09 -10.01
CA GLY A 184 4.44 -0.94 -9.72
C GLY A 184 3.84 -2.27 -9.31
N PHE A 185 2.83 -2.27 -8.43
CA PHE A 185 2.11 -3.49 -8.05
C PHE A 185 1.31 -4.08 -9.21
N ALA A 186 0.66 -3.25 -10.03
CA ALA A 186 -0.09 -3.72 -11.20
C ALA A 186 0.80 -4.25 -12.34
N LEU A 187 2.00 -3.70 -12.52
CA LEU A 187 2.95 -4.16 -13.54
C LEU A 187 3.59 -5.50 -13.18
N GLY A 188 3.74 -5.83 -11.89
CA GLY A 188 4.28 -7.10 -11.44
C GLY A 188 3.37 -8.32 -11.70
N ASP A 189 2.06 -8.10 -11.80
CA ASP A 189 1.04 -9.15 -11.96
C ASP A 189 0.81 -9.55 -13.44
N GLY A 190 1.26 -8.74 -14.40
CA GLY A 190 0.97 -8.93 -15.84
C GLY A 190 2.17 -8.93 -16.79
N ALA A 191 3.41 -8.97 -16.29
CA ALA A 191 4.60 -8.71 -17.08
C ALA A 191 5.44 -9.97 -17.41
N GLU A 192 4.95 -10.79 -18.35
CA GLU A 192 5.89 -11.57 -19.18
C GLU A 192 6.61 -10.67 -20.20
N ALA A 193 6.05 -9.49 -20.52
CA ALA A 193 6.56 -8.57 -21.55
C ALA A 193 7.46 -7.41 -21.02
N VAL A 194 7.43 -7.10 -19.72
CA VAL A 194 8.25 -6.03 -19.12
C VAL A 194 9.30 -6.71 -18.23
N GLY A 195 10.53 -6.81 -18.72
CA GLY A 195 11.58 -7.64 -18.12
C GLY A 195 11.78 -7.43 -16.62
N ARG A 196 12.05 -8.54 -15.90
CA ARG A 196 12.56 -8.65 -14.51
C ARG A 196 12.25 -7.46 -13.58
N GLY A 197 11.01 -6.98 -13.56
CA GLY A 197 10.56 -6.06 -12.52
C GLY A 197 10.66 -6.72 -11.16
N GLU A 198 11.00 -5.96 -10.12
CA GLU A 198 11.01 -6.48 -8.76
C GLU A 198 9.56 -6.81 -8.35
N ASP A 199 9.31 -8.06 -7.99
CA ASP A 199 8.00 -8.51 -7.53
C ASP A 199 7.72 -7.95 -6.12
N LEU A 200 6.97 -6.83 -6.10
CA LEU A 200 6.64 -6.11 -4.87
C LEU A 200 5.71 -6.91 -3.95
N TYR A 201 4.89 -7.83 -4.49
CA TYR A 201 4.04 -8.70 -3.68
C TYR A 201 4.87 -9.74 -2.94
N ARG A 202 5.81 -10.38 -3.62
CA ARG A 202 6.77 -11.29 -2.99
C ARG A 202 7.63 -10.59 -1.96
N ARG A 203 8.16 -9.39 -2.27
CA ARG A 203 8.94 -8.60 -1.31
C ARG A 203 8.13 -8.21 -0.06
N TRP A 204 6.84 -7.90 -0.23
CA TRP A 204 5.94 -7.67 0.90
C TRP A 204 5.75 -8.93 1.76
N GLN A 205 5.53 -10.09 1.14
CA GLN A 205 5.40 -11.36 1.84
C GLN A 205 6.67 -11.71 2.63
N GLU A 206 7.84 -11.57 2.01
CA GLU A 206 9.14 -11.80 2.64
C GLU A 206 9.31 -10.89 3.87
N TRP A 207 9.04 -9.59 3.73
CA TRP A 207 9.11 -8.64 4.83
C TRP A 207 8.14 -8.96 5.97
N VAL A 208 6.87 -9.29 5.67
CA VAL A 208 5.88 -9.68 6.70
C VAL A 208 6.33 -10.93 7.44
N THR A 209 6.91 -11.90 6.73
CA THR A 209 7.45 -13.13 7.32
C THR A 209 8.56 -12.82 8.31
N GLU A 210 9.51 -11.96 7.93
CA GLU A 210 10.61 -11.54 8.80
C GLU A 210 10.12 -10.80 10.05
N VAL A 211 9.15 -9.90 9.89
CA VAL A 211 8.60 -9.12 11.00
C VAL A 211 7.82 -9.99 11.97
N LEU A 212 7.03 -10.96 11.49
CA LEU A 212 6.32 -11.91 12.35
C LEU A 212 7.27 -12.89 13.04
N ALA A 213 8.32 -13.36 12.35
CA ALA A 213 9.38 -14.16 12.98
C ALA A 213 10.11 -13.36 14.07
N ARG A 214 10.30 -12.04 13.88
CA ARG A 214 10.82 -11.16 14.94
C ARG A 214 9.84 -11.05 16.12
N ALA A 215 8.55 -10.88 15.86
CA ALA A 215 7.52 -10.81 16.90
C ALA A 215 7.47 -12.10 17.75
N GLU A 216 7.69 -13.26 17.12
CA GLU A 216 7.82 -14.55 17.81
C GLU A 216 9.03 -14.57 18.76
N ARG A 217 10.20 -14.15 18.28
CA ARG A 217 11.42 -14.04 19.11
C ARG A 217 11.28 -13.05 20.26
N GLU A 218 10.48 -12.00 20.07
CA GLU A 218 10.14 -11.02 21.12
C GLU A 218 9.08 -11.54 22.11
N GLY A 219 8.54 -12.75 21.91
CA GLY A 219 7.51 -13.33 22.78
C GLY A 219 6.14 -12.63 22.69
N LEU A 220 5.88 -11.95 21.57
CA LEU A 220 4.67 -11.15 21.38
C LEU A 220 3.50 -11.94 20.81
N LEU A 221 3.75 -13.07 20.16
CA LEU A 221 2.72 -13.88 19.51
C LEU A 221 2.00 -14.79 20.51
N ALA A 222 0.72 -15.06 20.26
CA ALA A 222 -0.03 -16.05 21.02
C ALA A 222 0.63 -17.45 20.91
N ARG A 223 0.65 -18.21 22.01
CA ARG A 223 1.40 -19.49 22.11
C ARG A 223 0.97 -20.56 21.11
N ASP A 224 -0.32 -20.57 20.75
CA ASP A 224 -0.90 -21.59 19.87
C ASP A 224 -0.97 -21.14 18.40
N LEU A 225 -0.31 -20.03 18.05
CA LEU A 225 -0.37 -19.46 16.71
C LEU A 225 0.81 -19.92 15.85
N ALA A 226 0.52 -20.52 14.70
CA ALA A 226 1.52 -20.75 13.67
C ALA A 226 1.85 -19.45 12.92
N VAL A 227 3.13 -19.05 12.91
CA VAL A 227 3.60 -17.85 12.19
C VAL A 227 3.18 -17.85 10.71
N ARG A 228 3.23 -19.01 10.05
CA ARG A 228 2.81 -19.17 8.65
C ARG A 228 1.35 -18.76 8.42
N ASP A 229 0.47 -19.09 9.35
CA ASP A 229 -0.96 -18.79 9.21
C ASP A 229 -1.22 -17.30 9.43
N ALA A 230 -0.47 -16.67 10.35
CA ALA A 230 -0.47 -15.22 10.53
C ALA A 230 0.05 -14.48 9.29
N VAL A 231 1.16 -14.95 8.68
CA VAL A 231 1.67 -14.41 7.41
C VAL A 231 0.60 -14.50 6.33
N THR A 232 -0.03 -15.67 6.19
CA THR A 232 -1.08 -15.91 5.18
C THR A 232 -2.26 -14.96 5.37
N ALA A 233 -2.73 -14.78 6.60
CA ALA A 233 -3.84 -13.88 6.90
C ALA A 233 -3.49 -12.41 6.61
N VAL A 234 -2.31 -11.95 7.03
CA VAL A 234 -1.88 -10.55 6.84
C VAL A 234 -1.60 -10.24 5.37
N VAL A 235 -0.81 -11.08 4.70
CA VAL A 235 -0.49 -10.90 3.27
C VAL A 235 -1.75 -11.03 2.43
N GLY A 236 -2.57 -12.07 2.67
CA GLY A 236 -3.82 -12.27 1.94
C GLY A 236 -4.79 -11.10 2.08
N ALA A 237 -5.00 -10.60 3.30
CA ALA A 237 -5.87 -9.44 3.52
C ALA A 237 -5.32 -8.17 2.87
N THR A 238 -4.03 -7.87 3.03
CA THR A 238 -3.42 -6.65 2.49
C THR A 238 -3.37 -6.63 0.97
N ILE A 239 -3.09 -7.77 0.33
CA ILE A 239 -3.20 -7.93 -1.12
C ILE A 239 -4.65 -7.82 -1.57
N GLY A 240 -5.59 -8.47 -0.87
CA GLY A 240 -7.02 -8.37 -1.18
C GLY A 240 -7.52 -6.92 -1.14
N PHE A 241 -7.13 -6.15 -0.12
CA PHE A 241 -7.44 -4.73 -0.03
C PHE A 241 -6.81 -3.91 -1.15
N ALA A 242 -5.56 -4.22 -1.53
CA ALA A 242 -4.88 -3.56 -2.64
C ALA A 242 -5.61 -3.78 -3.98
N VAL A 243 -6.02 -5.02 -4.25
CA VAL A 243 -6.74 -5.41 -5.48
C VAL A 243 -8.13 -4.78 -5.53
N LEU A 244 -8.94 -4.95 -4.48
CA LEU A 244 -10.30 -4.39 -4.41
C LEU A 244 -10.28 -2.85 -4.40
N GLY A 245 -9.21 -2.27 -3.87
CA GLY A 245 -8.96 -0.83 -3.82
C GLY A 245 -8.83 -0.13 -5.17
N GLY A 246 -8.51 -0.87 -6.24
CA GLY A 246 -8.43 -0.33 -7.59
C GLY A 246 -9.76 0.20 -8.12
N HIS A 247 -10.87 -0.37 -7.67
CA HIS A 247 -12.23 0.00 -8.08
C HIS A 247 -12.96 0.82 -7.01
N GLU A 248 -12.70 0.52 -5.74
CA GLU A 248 -13.41 1.08 -4.60
C GLU A 248 -12.43 1.58 -3.54
N GLY A 249 -12.22 2.90 -3.47
CA GLY A 249 -11.27 3.52 -2.55
C GLY A 249 -11.50 3.21 -1.06
N GLN A 250 -12.69 2.74 -0.68
CA GLN A 250 -12.99 2.32 0.69
C GLN A 250 -12.09 1.18 1.19
N TRP A 251 -11.65 0.28 0.30
CA TRP A 251 -10.76 -0.84 0.66
C TRP A 251 -9.36 -0.39 1.06
N LEU A 252 -8.91 0.75 0.53
CA LEU A 252 -7.63 1.38 0.89
C LEU A 252 -7.75 2.33 2.08
N SER A 253 -8.94 2.44 2.69
CA SER A 253 -9.16 3.36 3.80
C SER A 253 -8.48 2.89 5.08
N ARG A 254 -8.02 3.86 5.87
CA ARG A 254 -7.49 3.61 7.22
C ARG A 254 -8.50 2.84 8.08
N THR A 255 -9.78 3.12 7.93
CA THR A 255 -10.86 2.48 8.69
C THR A 255 -10.95 0.99 8.40
N THR A 256 -10.89 0.59 7.13
CA THR A 256 -10.94 -0.83 6.71
C THR A 256 -9.79 -1.62 7.33
N LEU A 257 -8.56 -1.11 7.22
CA LEU A 257 -7.40 -1.78 7.79
C LEU A 257 -7.41 -1.78 9.32
N THR A 258 -7.91 -0.71 9.95
CA THR A 258 -8.08 -0.66 11.41
C THR A 258 -9.04 -1.76 11.87
N ARG A 259 -10.17 -1.95 11.17
CA ARG A 259 -11.13 -3.03 11.49
C ARG A 259 -10.51 -4.40 11.35
N PHE A 260 -9.73 -4.63 10.30
CA PHE A 260 -8.96 -5.87 10.12
C PHE A 260 -8.03 -6.13 11.31
N TRP A 261 -7.21 -5.15 11.70
CA TRP A 261 -6.31 -5.31 12.85
C TRP A 261 -7.06 -5.50 14.17
N THR A 262 -8.15 -4.78 14.41
CA THR A 262 -8.98 -4.97 15.62
C THR A 262 -9.52 -6.40 15.73
N LEU A 263 -9.83 -7.06 14.61
CA LEU A 263 -10.28 -8.45 14.59
C LEU A 263 -9.14 -9.46 14.72
N LEU A 264 -7.99 -9.19 14.10
CA LEU A 264 -6.86 -10.12 14.07
C LEU A 264 -6.01 -10.10 15.35
N LEU A 265 -5.79 -8.92 15.93
CA LEU A 265 -4.87 -8.74 17.06
C LEU A 265 -5.16 -9.61 18.29
N PRO A 266 -6.43 -9.80 18.72
CA PRO A 266 -6.74 -10.67 19.86
C PRO A 266 -6.35 -12.14 19.67
N ARG A 267 -6.16 -12.59 18.42
CA ARG A 267 -5.67 -13.94 18.09
C ARG A 267 -4.18 -13.97 17.81
N LEU A 268 -3.62 -12.84 17.37
CA LEU A 268 -2.22 -12.72 16.97
C LEU A 268 -1.29 -12.50 18.17
N ALA A 269 -1.68 -11.62 19.10
CA ALA A 269 -0.81 -11.11 20.15
C ALA A 269 -1.09 -11.74 21.53
N THR A 270 -0.07 -11.79 22.40
CA THR A 270 -0.29 -12.09 23.82
C THR A 270 -1.12 -10.98 24.49
N PRO A 271 -1.87 -11.28 25.58
CA PRO A 271 -2.67 -10.27 26.27
C PRO A 271 -1.85 -9.05 26.71
N THR A 272 -0.63 -9.26 27.20
CA THR A 272 0.28 -8.18 27.64
C THR A 272 0.79 -7.35 26.47
N ALA A 273 1.05 -7.95 25.30
CA ALA A 273 1.44 -7.22 24.11
C ALA A 273 0.28 -6.37 23.57
N LEU A 274 -0.94 -6.91 23.59
CA LEU A 274 -2.14 -6.27 23.06
C LEU A 274 -2.42 -4.89 23.67
N GLU A 275 -2.16 -4.70 24.97
CA GLU A 275 -2.35 -3.42 25.67
C GLU A 275 -1.55 -2.26 25.07
N GLY A 276 -0.41 -2.54 24.42
CA GLY A 276 0.47 -1.53 23.86
C GLY A 276 0.28 -1.28 22.36
N LEU A 277 -0.60 -2.03 21.69
CA LEU A 277 -0.76 -1.98 20.24
C LEU A 277 -1.86 -1.00 19.82
N MET A 278 -1.57 -0.24 18.77
CA MET A 278 -2.51 0.69 18.13
C MET A 278 -2.95 0.12 16.78
N ALA A 279 -4.09 -0.58 16.76
CA ALA A 279 -4.68 -1.16 15.54
C ALA A 279 -4.91 -0.13 14.41
N SER A 280 -5.13 1.13 14.77
CA SER A 280 -5.32 2.24 13.83
C SER A 280 -4.04 2.75 13.18
N GLY A 281 -2.88 2.18 13.56
CA GLY A 281 -1.56 2.66 13.20
C GLY A 281 -1.24 4.00 13.86
N ARG A 282 0.06 4.25 14.07
CA ARG A 282 0.53 5.55 14.52
C ARG A 282 0.28 6.61 13.44
N PRO A 283 -0.11 7.84 13.82
CA PRO A 283 -0.14 8.94 12.88
C PRO A 283 1.28 9.17 12.34
N PRO A 284 1.45 9.55 11.06
CA PRO A 284 2.76 9.95 10.55
C PRO A 284 3.30 11.09 11.42
N GLU A 285 4.54 10.98 11.88
CA GLU A 285 5.18 12.07 12.63
C GLU A 285 5.20 13.32 11.75
N THR A 286 4.48 14.36 12.15
CA THR A 286 4.56 15.67 11.52
C THR A 286 5.93 16.26 11.89
N ARG A 287 6.94 16.03 11.05
CA ARG A 287 8.23 16.73 11.12
C ARG A 287 8.22 18.00 10.28
#